data_AF-A0A084SU70-F1
#
_entry.id   AF-A0A084SU70-F1
#
_cell.length_a   1.000
_cell.length_b   1.000
_cell.length_c   1.000
_cell.angle_alpha   90.00
_cell.angle_beta   90.00
_cell.angle_gamma   90.00
#
_symmetry.space_group_name_H-M   'P 1'
#
loop_
_entity.id
_entity.type
_entity.pdbx_description
1 polymer ?
#
loop_
_entity_poly.entity_id
_entity_poly.type
_entity_poly.pdbx_seq_one_letter_code
_entity_poly.pdbx_strand_id
1 'polypeptide(L)'
;MSAIRPPEAWKGKFVSTLDVLLFIREQILGGVMPEMFFGKLDVGTVAAFVHGVRFHLYCGGVEDSRYQEFSAWLRDVRNEFPSGKGWAGLYLEEAGGDHRAAILRFLERCAEYDALTRERAT
;
A
#
# COMPACT_ATOMS: atom_id res chain seq x y z
N MET A 1 4.53 4.88 -24.86
CA MET A 1 4.69 4.45 -23.46
C MET A 1 4.23 3.01 -23.36
N SER A 2 5.06 2.09 -22.86
CA SER A 2 4.59 0.73 -22.55
C SER A 2 3.49 0.84 -21.50
N ALA A 3 2.38 0.12 -21.67
CA ALA A 3 1.34 0.07 -20.65
C ALA A 3 1.94 -0.48 -19.35
N ILE A 4 1.63 0.15 -18.21
CA ILE A 4 1.97 -0.41 -16.90
C ILE A 4 1.22 -1.73 -16.78
N ARG A 5 1.96 -2.84 -16.69
CA ARG A 5 1.37 -4.18 -16.60
C ARG A 5 1.80 -4.85 -15.30
N PRO A 6 0.84 -5.32 -14.49
CA PRO A 6 1.14 -6.21 -13.39
C PRO A 6 1.82 -7.51 -13.87
N PRO A 7 2.49 -8.26 -12.97
CA PRO A 7 3.09 -9.54 -13.32
C PRO A 7 2.06 -10.53 -13.92
N GLU A 8 2.45 -11.28 -14.96
CA GLU A 8 1.57 -12.28 -15.59
C GLU A 8 1.07 -13.34 -14.60
N ALA A 9 1.85 -13.62 -13.53
CA ALA A 9 1.47 -14.53 -12.47
C ALA A 9 0.18 -14.15 -11.73
N TRP A 10 -0.25 -12.88 -11.83
CA TRP A 10 -1.47 -12.35 -11.21
C TRP A 10 -2.72 -12.53 -12.08
N LYS A 11 -2.56 -12.85 -13.36
CA LYS A 11 -3.67 -12.91 -14.31
C LYS A 11 -4.71 -13.95 -13.86
N GLY A 12 -5.95 -13.49 -13.68
CA GLY A 12 -7.08 -14.33 -13.24
C GLY A 12 -7.03 -14.74 -11.78
N LYS A 13 -6.17 -14.12 -10.95
CA LYS A 13 -6.04 -14.41 -9.53
C LYS A 13 -6.36 -13.18 -8.70
N PHE A 14 -6.84 -13.44 -7.49
CA PHE A 14 -6.86 -12.42 -6.44
C PHE A 14 -5.43 -12.24 -5.90
N VAL A 15 -5.07 -10.98 -5.63
CA VAL A 15 -3.73 -10.54 -5.22
C VAL A 15 -3.88 -9.74 -3.95
N SER A 16 -3.00 -9.96 -2.96
CA SER A 16 -3.08 -9.23 -1.69
C SER A 16 -2.93 -7.73 -1.89
N THR A 17 -3.56 -6.93 -1.03
CA THR A 17 -3.42 -5.47 -1.14
C THR A 17 -1.97 -5.03 -0.94
N LEU A 18 -1.21 -5.75 -0.10
CA LEU A 18 0.21 -5.49 0.12
C LEU A 18 1.03 -5.70 -1.17
N ASP A 19 0.80 -6.78 -1.91
CA ASP A 19 1.49 -7.04 -3.18
C ASP A 19 1.22 -5.96 -4.23
N VAL A 20 -0.04 -5.51 -4.32
CA VAL A 20 -0.41 -4.39 -5.21
C VAL A 20 0.37 -3.13 -4.85
N LEU A 21 0.47 -2.80 -3.55
CA LEU A 21 1.21 -1.63 -3.08
C LEU A 21 2.72 -1.73 -3.33
N LEU A 22 3.31 -2.92 -3.14
CA LEU A 22 4.72 -3.19 -3.45
C LEU A 22 5.00 -3.01 -4.94
N PHE A 23 4.16 -3.57 -5.81
CA PHE A 23 4.27 -3.37 -7.25
C PHE A 23 4.19 -1.88 -7.63
N ILE A 24 3.20 -1.14 -7.10
CA ILE A 24 3.05 0.29 -7.37
C ILE A 24 4.31 1.06 -6.94
N ARG A 25 4.85 0.76 -5.75
CA ARG A 25 6.11 1.35 -5.28
C ARG A 25 7.24 1.12 -6.26
N GLU A 26 7.45 -0.13 -6.71
CA GLU A 26 8.51 -0.46 -7.66
C GLU A 26 8.36 0.32 -8.97
N GLN A 27 7.14 0.45 -9.49
CA GLN A 27 6.88 1.24 -10.70
C GLN A 27 7.21 2.72 -10.47
N ILE A 28 6.84 3.28 -9.32
CA ILE A 28 7.15 4.68 -8.97
C ILE A 28 8.65 4.91 -8.86
N LEU A 29 9.38 4.00 -8.21
CA LEU A 29 10.85 4.05 -8.14
C LEU A 29 11.49 3.89 -9.53
N GLY A 30 10.85 3.16 -10.44
CA GLY A 30 11.20 3.06 -11.86
C GLY A 30 10.85 4.29 -12.71
N GLY A 31 10.33 5.36 -12.10
CA GLY A 31 10.02 6.63 -12.77
C GLY A 31 8.58 6.78 -13.27
N VAL A 32 7.69 5.84 -12.95
CA VAL A 32 6.25 5.99 -13.24
C VAL A 32 5.64 7.04 -12.30
N MET A 33 4.86 7.96 -12.84
CA MET A 33 4.15 8.96 -12.03
C MET A 33 3.10 8.29 -11.14
N PRO A 34 3.08 8.53 -9.81
CA PRO A 34 2.10 7.94 -8.90
C PRO A 34 0.63 8.18 -9.30
N GLU A 35 0.35 9.30 -9.96
CA GLU A 35 -0.95 9.69 -10.50
C GLU A 35 -1.50 8.68 -11.51
N MET A 36 -0.64 7.89 -12.17
CA MET A 36 -1.08 6.81 -13.06
C MET A 36 -1.83 5.68 -12.33
N PHE A 37 -1.61 5.53 -11.02
CA PHE A 37 -2.26 4.53 -10.18
C PHE A 37 -3.42 5.12 -9.37
N PHE A 38 -3.20 6.31 -8.80
CA PHE A 38 -4.13 6.90 -7.83
C PHE A 38 -5.02 8.01 -8.43
N GLY A 39 -4.71 8.49 -9.63
CA GLY A 39 -5.32 9.68 -10.20
C GLY A 39 -4.82 10.93 -9.48
N LYS A 40 -5.59 11.45 -8.53
CA LYS A 40 -5.17 12.61 -7.72
C LYS A 40 -4.16 12.16 -6.67
N LEU A 41 -3.02 12.83 -6.58
CA LEU A 41 -2.00 12.56 -5.56
C LEU A 41 -2.39 13.17 -4.21
N ASP A 42 -3.27 12.47 -3.51
CA ASP A 42 -3.84 12.85 -2.22
C ASP A 42 -3.90 11.62 -1.31
N VAL A 43 -3.58 11.78 -0.01
CA VAL A 43 -3.49 10.66 0.94
C VAL A 43 -4.84 9.99 1.15
N GLY A 44 -5.93 10.78 1.11
CA GLY A 44 -7.29 10.25 1.20
C GLY A 44 -7.65 9.40 -0.01
N THR A 45 -7.23 9.83 -1.19
CA THR A 45 -7.41 9.09 -2.46
C THR A 45 -6.64 7.76 -2.43
N VAL A 46 -5.40 7.76 -1.94
CA VAL A 46 -4.61 6.52 -1.76
C VAL A 46 -5.22 5.60 -0.71
N ALA A 47 -5.67 6.14 0.42
CA ALA A 47 -6.37 5.35 1.44
C ALA A 47 -7.66 4.73 0.87
N ALA A 48 -8.45 5.48 0.11
CA ALA A 48 -9.65 4.98 -0.56
C ALA A 48 -9.33 3.89 -1.59
N PHE A 49 -8.24 4.04 -2.37
CA PHE A 49 -7.76 3.01 -3.28
C PHE A 49 -7.45 1.69 -2.52
N VAL A 50 -6.70 1.76 -1.43
CA VAL A 50 -6.38 0.62 -0.56
C VAL A 50 -7.67 -0.04 -0.05
N HIS A 51 -8.64 0.75 0.43
CA HIS A 51 -9.94 0.23 0.85
C HIS A 51 -10.70 -0.45 -0.30
N GLY A 52 -10.64 0.08 -1.52
CA GLY A 52 -11.27 -0.49 -2.70
C GLY A 52 -10.70 -1.87 -3.08
N VAL A 53 -9.37 -2.03 -3.07
CA VAL A 53 -8.72 -3.32 -3.31
C VAL A 53 -9.16 -4.35 -2.26
N ARG A 54 -9.13 -3.97 -0.98
CA ARG A 54 -9.58 -4.83 0.13
C ARG A 54 -11.06 -5.21 0.02
N PHE A 55 -11.91 -4.26 -0.33
CA PHE A 55 -13.34 -4.50 -0.54
C PHE A 55 -13.56 -5.50 -1.67
N HIS A 56 -12.81 -5.39 -2.77
CA HIS A 56 -12.91 -6.34 -3.87
C HIS A 56 -12.47 -7.76 -3.48
N LEU A 57 -11.39 -7.90 -2.71
CA LEU A 57 -10.97 -9.19 -2.16
C LEU A 57 -12.05 -9.80 -1.25
N TYR A 58 -12.63 -8.98 -0.38
CA TYR A 58 -13.73 -9.41 0.49
C TYR A 58 -14.96 -9.89 -0.31
N CYS A 59 -15.38 -9.14 -1.34
CA CYS A 59 -16.48 -9.56 -2.22
C CYS A 59 -16.16 -10.85 -2.99
N GLY A 60 -14.88 -11.10 -3.28
CA GLY A 60 -14.39 -12.34 -3.87
C GLY A 60 -14.27 -13.51 -2.89
N GLY A 61 -14.58 -13.32 -1.60
CA GLY A 61 -14.41 -14.34 -0.56
C GLY A 61 -12.95 -14.64 -0.22
N VAL A 62 -12.03 -13.72 -0.54
CA VAL A 62 -10.60 -13.87 -0.29
C VAL A 62 -10.19 -13.06 0.92
N GLU A 63 -9.56 -13.72 1.88
CA GLU A 63 -8.96 -13.06 3.03
C GLU A 63 -7.64 -12.38 2.64
N ASP A 64 -7.55 -11.08 2.90
CA ASP A 64 -6.36 -10.28 2.65
C ASP A 64 -5.39 -10.32 3.84
N SER A 65 -4.99 -11.53 4.24
CA SER A 65 -4.22 -11.79 5.48
C SER A 65 -2.91 -10.99 5.54
N ARG A 66 -2.13 -10.97 4.45
CA ARG A 66 -0.86 -10.23 4.38
C ARG A 66 -1.02 -8.74 4.68
N TYR A 67 -2.07 -8.11 4.14
CA TYR A 67 -2.31 -6.69 4.43
C TYR A 67 -2.85 -6.48 5.86
N GLN A 68 -3.64 -7.42 6.39
CA GLN A 68 -4.08 -7.36 7.79
C GLN A 68 -2.91 -7.44 8.76
N GLU A 69 -1.96 -8.36 8.53
CA GLU A 69 -0.75 -8.48 9.33
C GLU A 69 0.14 -7.24 9.22
N PHE A 70 0.32 -6.70 8.00
CA PHE A 70 1.00 -5.42 7.80
C PHE A 70 0.32 -4.29 8.60
N SER A 71 -1.01 -4.20 8.55
CA SER A 71 -1.77 -3.19 9.29
C SER A 71 -1.61 -3.35 10.80
N ALA A 72 -1.60 -4.59 11.29
CA ALA A 72 -1.36 -4.89 12.70
C ALA A 72 0.07 -4.53 13.11
N TRP A 73 1.08 -4.87 12.31
CA TRP A 73 2.46 -4.46 12.54
C TRP A 73 2.63 -2.94 12.56
N LEU A 74 1.99 -2.24 11.61
CA LEU A 74 2.05 -0.78 11.53
C LEU A 74 1.41 -0.12 12.76
N ARG A 75 0.32 -0.71 13.27
CA ARG A 75 -0.36 -0.26 14.49
C ARG A 75 0.43 -0.59 15.76
N ASP A 76 0.77 -1.85 15.96
CA ASP A 76 1.19 -2.40 17.25
C ASP A 76 2.71 -2.33 17.47
N VAL A 77 3.49 -2.35 16.39
CA VAL A 77 4.96 -2.31 16.46
C VAL A 77 5.48 -0.91 16.13
N ARG A 78 4.99 -0.34 15.03
CA ARG A 78 5.44 0.99 14.59
C ARG A 78 4.72 2.14 15.29
N ASN A 79 3.53 1.90 15.86
CA ASN A 79 2.65 2.95 16.38
C ASN A 79 2.29 4.01 15.33
N GLU A 80 2.29 3.62 14.05
CA GLU A 80 2.10 4.50 12.90
C GLU A 80 0.69 4.38 12.28
N PHE A 81 -0.23 3.67 12.95
CA PHE A 81 -1.65 3.55 12.56
C PHE A 81 -2.55 3.92 13.75
N PRO A 82 -2.66 5.20 14.12
CA PRO A 82 -3.47 5.63 15.27
C PRO A 82 -4.96 5.41 15.03
N SER A 83 -5.67 5.01 16.10
CA SER A 83 -7.13 4.86 16.10
C SER A 83 -7.83 6.15 15.64
N GLY A 84 -8.79 6.03 14.72
CA GLY A 84 -9.61 7.14 14.23
C GLY A 84 -9.00 8.00 13.12
N LYS A 85 -7.66 8.09 13.00
CA LYS A 85 -6.97 8.82 11.93
C LYS A 85 -6.32 7.91 10.86
N GLY A 86 -5.94 6.68 11.24
CA GLY A 86 -5.16 5.78 10.40
C GLY A 86 -3.78 6.31 10.03
N TRP A 87 -3.03 5.60 9.18
CA TRP A 87 -1.71 6.03 8.71
C TRP A 87 -1.77 7.34 7.91
N ALA A 88 -2.83 7.55 7.13
CA ALA A 88 -2.94 8.68 6.20
C ALA A 88 -2.93 10.03 6.92
N GLY A 89 -3.69 10.14 8.03
CA GLY A 89 -3.70 11.35 8.84
C GLY A 89 -2.36 11.60 9.52
N LEU A 90 -1.76 10.57 10.11
CA LEU A 90 -0.46 10.68 10.78
C LEU A 90 0.64 11.13 9.81
N TYR A 91 0.79 10.45 8.69
CA TYR A 91 1.88 10.76 7.76
C TYR A 91 1.72 12.09 7.07
N LEU A 92 0.49 12.55 6.82
CA LEU A 92 0.27 13.88 6.27
C LEU A 92 0.67 14.97 7.27
N GLU A 93 0.32 14.79 8.54
CA GLU A 93 0.69 15.70 9.62
C GLU A 93 2.21 15.79 9.77
N GLU A 94 2.89 14.64 9.84
CA GLU A 94 4.36 14.58 9.96
C GLU A 94 5.10 15.06 8.71
N ALA A 95 4.47 14.97 7.53
CA ALA A 95 4.99 15.51 6.28
C ALA A 95 4.69 17.01 6.09
N GLY A 96 4.10 17.69 7.08
CA GLY A 96 3.76 19.12 6.98
C GLY A 96 2.75 19.44 5.88
N GLY A 97 1.85 18.50 5.57
CA GLY A 97 0.87 18.62 4.49
C GLY A 97 1.36 18.17 3.11
N ASP A 98 2.60 17.67 2.97
CA ASP A 98 3.08 17.09 1.71
C ASP A 98 2.50 15.68 1.50
N HIS A 99 1.45 15.61 0.68
CA HIS A 99 0.80 14.36 0.30
C HIS A 99 1.74 13.37 -0.38
N ARG A 100 2.66 13.85 -1.23
CA ARG A 100 3.57 12.96 -1.96
C ARG A 100 4.54 12.31 -0.98
N ALA A 101 5.12 13.09 -0.07
CA ALA A 101 6.01 12.56 0.97
C ALA A 101 5.28 11.55 1.87
N ALA A 102 4.04 11.86 2.29
CA ALA A 102 3.23 10.96 3.10
C ALA A 102 2.91 9.62 2.40
N ILE A 103 2.55 9.66 1.12
CA ILE A 103 2.27 8.45 0.32
C ILE A 103 3.52 7.62 0.13
N LEU A 104 4.65 8.24 -0.22
CA LEU A 104 5.92 7.51 -0.38
C LEU A 104 6.35 6.86 0.92
N ARG A 105 6.19 7.53 2.07
CA ARG A 105 6.45 6.92 3.37
C ARG A 105 5.58 5.68 3.64
N PHE A 106 4.29 5.74 3.31
CA PHE A 106 3.42 4.57 3.43
C PHE A 106 3.88 3.39 2.56
N LEU A 107 4.27 3.67 1.31
CA LEU A 107 4.81 2.65 0.40
C LEU A 107 6.14 2.08 0.91
N GLU A 108 7.03 2.91 1.48
CA GLU A 108 8.26 2.43 2.12
C GLU A 108 7.97 1.51 3.31
N ARG A 109 6.95 1.78 4.12
CA ARG A 109 6.55 0.88 5.21
C ARG A 109 6.01 -0.46 4.71
N CYS A 110 5.33 -0.47 3.57
CA CYS A 110 4.94 -1.72 2.91
C CYS A 110 6.17 -2.56 2.54
N ALA A 111 7.19 -1.92 1.95
CA ALA A 111 8.44 -2.59 1.59
C ALA A 111 9.25 -3.06 2.79
N GLU A 112 9.32 -2.25 3.85
CA GLU A 112 9.98 -2.62 5.11
C GLU A 112 9.34 -3.88 5.72
N TYR A 113 8.01 -3.92 5.80
CA TYR A 113 7.30 -5.08 6.32
C TYR A 113 7.53 -6.35 5.46
N ASP A 114 7.53 -6.21 4.13
CA ASP A 114 7.80 -7.34 3.22
C ASP A 114 9.21 -7.89 3.42
N ALA A 115 10.21 -7.03 3.57
CA ALA A 115 11.58 -7.45 3.84
C ALA A 115 11.68 -8.21 5.18
N LEU A 116 11.12 -7.66 6.26
CA LEU A 116 11.13 -8.28 7.59
C LEU A 116 10.45 -9.65 7.63
N THR A 117 9.39 -9.84 6.84
CA THR A 117 8.64 -11.11 6.82
C THR A 117 9.32 -12.18 5.96
N ARG A 118 10.00 -11.80 4.88
CA ARG A 118 10.81 -12.74 4.07
C ARG A 118 12.02 -13.26 4.83
N GLU A 119 12.71 -12.41 5.58
CA GLU A 119 13.86 -12.80 6.40
C GLU A 119 13.48 -13.83 7.47
N ARG A 120 12.27 -13.74 8.03
CA ARG A 120 11.77 -14.68 9.04
C ARG A 120 11.31 -16.03 8.47
N ALA A 121 11.08 -16.10 7.15
CA ALA A 121 10.65 -17.31 6.47
C ALA A 121 11.83 -18.17 5.96
N THR A 122 13.06 -17.70 6.15
CA THR A 122 14.31 -18.36 5.72
C THR A 122 15.06 -18.91 6.92
#